data_AF-U2J3S8-F1
#
_entry.id   AF-U2J3S8-F1
#
_cell.length_a   1.000
_cell.length_b   1.000
_cell.length_c   1.000
_cell.angle_alpha   90.00
_cell.angle_beta   90.00
_cell.angle_gamma   90.00
#
_symmetry.space_group_name_H-M   'P 1'
#
loop_
_entity.id
_entity.type
_entity.pdbx_description
1 polymer ?
#
loop_
_entity_poly.entity_id
_entity_poly.type
_entity_poly.pdbx_seq_one_letter_code
_entity_poly.pdbx_strand_id
1 'polypeptide(L)'
;MKQNDKNGTKPKGEGSNLPLTFNQGTTIQDDFNTLPEGSRDPCERIPRRVVHARGAGARVVFKLHTPIPKFTQAGFLTNTKRETEVFVRFSTGVGSKGFTDLARDVRGFAIKSYIGEGIFNLAGNNKAQ
;
A
#
# COMPACT_ATOMS: atom_id res chain seq x y z
N MET A 1 6.56 57.89 0.61
CA MET A 1 6.17 58.07 -0.80
C MET A 1 6.00 56.68 -1.42
N LYS A 2 4.84 56.42 -2.02
CA LYS A 2 4.54 55.15 -2.69
C LYS A 2 5.24 55.07 -4.04
N GLN A 3 5.80 53.92 -4.40
CA GLN A 3 5.72 53.41 -5.76
C GLN A 3 5.58 51.88 -5.71
N ASN A 4 4.46 51.42 -6.26
CA ASN A 4 4.11 50.03 -6.48
C ASN A 4 4.85 49.56 -7.72
N ASP A 5 5.46 48.38 -7.67
CA ASP A 5 5.47 47.47 -8.81
C ASP A 5 4.79 46.16 -8.41
N LYS A 6 3.68 45.92 -9.09
CA LYS A 6 2.94 44.66 -9.11
C LYS A 6 3.83 43.62 -9.79
N ASN A 7 3.72 42.37 -9.36
CA ASN A 7 4.44 41.18 -9.85
C ASN A 7 5.76 40.87 -9.13
N GLY A 8 5.72 40.77 -7.81
CA GLY A 8 6.75 40.04 -7.06
C GLY A 8 6.50 38.54 -7.18
N THR A 9 6.93 37.95 -8.30
CA THR A 9 7.12 36.50 -8.41
C THR A 9 7.87 36.05 -7.16
N LYS A 10 7.19 35.31 -6.27
CA LYS A 10 7.89 34.66 -5.15
C LYS A 10 9.09 33.93 -5.77
N PRO A 11 10.32 34.11 -5.27
CA PRO A 11 11.46 33.35 -5.78
C PRO A 11 11.10 31.88 -5.59
N LYS A 12 10.72 31.26 -6.69
CA LYS A 12 10.41 29.84 -6.76
C LYS A 12 11.79 29.22 -6.84
N GLY A 13 12.20 28.54 -5.77
CA GLY A 13 13.44 27.77 -5.79
C GLY A 13 13.39 26.86 -7.02
N GLU A 14 14.34 27.07 -7.94
CA GLU A 14 14.70 26.05 -8.91
C GLU A 14 14.89 24.75 -8.13
N GLY A 15 14.39 23.63 -8.66
CA GLY A 15 14.27 22.31 -8.03
C GLY A 15 15.59 21.68 -7.60
N SER A 16 16.36 22.41 -6.81
CA SER A 16 17.54 22.02 -6.06
C SER A 16 17.08 21.95 -4.61
N ASN A 17 17.30 20.81 -3.97
CA ASN A 17 16.95 20.56 -2.57
C ASN A 17 17.86 21.33 -1.60
N LEU A 18 18.27 22.55 -1.95
CA LEU A 18 19.20 23.33 -1.17
C LEU A 18 18.41 24.15 -0.13
N PRO A 19 18.72 24.01 1.16
CA PRO A 19 18.10 24.83 2.20
C PRO A 19 18.34 26.30 1.91
N LEU A 20 17.35 27.16 2.18
CA LEU A 20 17.52 28.59 2.00
C LEU A 20 18.69 29.07 2.88
N THR A 21 19.65 29.76 2.27
CA THR A 21 20.85 30.27 2.95
C THR A 21 20.81 31.79 3.01
N PHE A 22 21.37 32.36 4.08
CA PHE A 22 21.69 33.78 4.12
C PHE A 22 22.79 34.11 3.10
N ASN A 23 22.98 35.38 2.76
CA ASN A 23 24.07 35.84 1.87
C ASN A 23 25.48 35.43 2.36
N GLN A 24 25.61 34.99 3.61
CA GLN A 24 26.83 34.48 4.23
C GLN A 24 26.98 32.94 4.16
N GLY A 25 26.06 32.24 3.47
CA GLY A 25 26.08 30.79 3.28
C GLY A 25 25.55 29.97 4.47
N THR A 26 25.06 30.61 5.53
CA THR A 26 24.46 29.92 6.69
C THR A 26 23.02 29.51 6.40
N THR A 27 22.64 28.29 6.77
CA THR A 27 21.29 27.76 6.54
C THR A 27 20.28 28.43 7.48
N ILE A 28 19.14 28.83 6.92
CA ILE A 28 18.03 29.38 7.68
C ILE A 28 17.33 28.24 8.43
N GLN A 29 17.24 28.34 9.75
CA GLN A 29 16.63 27.31 10.61
C GLN A 29 15.09 27.29 10.53
N ASP A 30 14.48 28.43 10.17
CA ASP A 30 13.02 28.62 10.05
C ASP A 30 12.50 28.41 8.61
N ASP A 31 13.12 27.51 7.84
CA ASP A 31 12.65 27.16 6.50
C ASP A 31 11.48 26.17 6.57
N PHE A 32 10.26 26.69 6.72
CA PHE A 32 9.02 25.89 6.77
C PHE A 32 8.54 25.39 5.40
N ASN A 33 9.11 25.89 4.29
CA ASN A 33 8.72 25.51 2.93
C ASN A 33 9.60 24.40 2.36
N THR A 34 10.81 24.22 2.89
CA THR A 34 11.70 23.11 2.54
C THR A 34 11.50 22.00 3.56
N LEU A 35 10.75 20.97 3.17
CA LEU A 35 10.76 19.72 3.92
C LEU A 35 12.15 19.10 3.75
N PRO A 36 12.92 18.85 4.83
CA PRO A 36 14.21 18.21 4.68
C PRO A 36 13.97 16.84 4.06
N GLU A 37 14.69 16.57 2.96
CA GLU A 37 14.59 15.33 2.17
C GLU A 37 14.62 14.09 3.10
N GLY A 38 15.42 14.13 4.17
CA GLY A 38 15.51 13.09 5.19
C GLY A 38 14.46 13.06 6.32
N SER A 39 13.39 13.85 6.30
CA SER A 39 12.33 13.77 7.33
C SER A 39 11.26 12.72 7.04
N ARG A 40 11.05 12.36 5.77
CA ARG A 40 10.09 11.32 5.37
C ARG A 40 10.72 9.93 5.23
N ASP A 41 11.96 9.88 4.76
CA ASP A 41 12.69 8.64 4.49
C ASP A 41 12.89 7.71 5.71
N PRO A 42 13.26 8.20 6.91
CA PRO A 42 13.42 7.31 8.07
C PRO A 42 12.08 6.75 8.56
N CYS A 43 10.95 7.35 8.16
CA CYS A 43 9.60 6.92 8.51
C CYS A 43 8.88 6.13 7.40
N GLU A 44 9.55 5.83 6.28
CA GLU A 44 8.95 5.03 5.20
C GLU A 44 8.71 3.57 5.62
N ARG A 45 9.55 3.08 6.55
CA ARG A 45 9.56 1.66 6.90
C ARG A 45 8.57 1.32 8.01
N ILE A 46 7.45 0.75 7.61
CA ILE A 46 6.47 0.13 8.52
C ILE A 46 6.99 -1.26 8.99
N PRO A 47 6.70 -1.68 10.24
CA PRO A 47 7.01 -3.03 10.71
C PRO A 47 6.49 -4.11 9.77
N ARG A 48 7.28 -5.17 9.63
CA ARG A 48 6.92 -6.32 8.79
C ARG A 48 5.92 -7.20 9.54
N ARG A 49 5.14 -8.00 8.80
CA ARG A 49 4.34 -9.06 9.42
C ARG A 49 5.25 -10.06 10.14
N VAL A 50 4.78 -10.59 11.27
CA VAL A 50 5.53 -11.57 12.10
C VAL A 50 5.80 -12.86 11.30
N VAL A 51 4.81 -13.33 10.56
CA VAL A 51 4.89 -14.43 9.59
C VAL A 51 4.34 -13.96 8.24
N HIS A 52 4.63 -14.68 7.16
CA HIS A 52 4.18 -14.29 5.82
C HIS A 52 4.63 -12.90 5.38
N ALA A 53 5.86 -12.50 5.74
CA ALA A 53 6.39 -11.17 5.48
C ALA A 53 6.64 -10.91 3.99
N ARG A 54 7.23 -11.89 3.28
CA ARG A 54 7.41 -11.83 1.81
C ARG A 54 6.15 -12.29 1.11
N GLY A 55 5.73 -11.56 0.08
CA GLY A 55 4.56 -11.93 -0.71
C GLY A 55 4.24 -10.93 -1.81
N ALA A 56 3.43 -11.37 -2.76
CA ALA A 56 2.91 -10.58 -3.86
C ALA A 56 1.38 -10.56 -3.81
N GLY A 57 0.78 -9.48 -4.31
CA GLY A 57 -0.67 -9.33 -4.33
C GLY A 57 -1.19 -8.94 -5.70
N ALA A 58 -2.41 -9.37 -6.01
CA ALA A 58 -3.11 -9.04 -7.25
C ALA A 58 -4.58 -8.74 -6.96
N ARG A 59 -5.14 -7.80 -7.72
CA ARG A 59 -6.57 -7.49 -7.70
C ARG A 59 -7.22 -8.26 -8.85
N VAL A 60 -8.23 -9.06 -8.54
CA VAL A 60 -8.91 -9.93 -9.51
C VAL A 60 -10.42 -9.94 -9.24
N VAL A 61 -11.19 -10.57 -10.12
CA VAL A 61 -12.65 -10.66 -10.02
C VAL A 61 -13.04 -12.12 -9.80
N PHE A 62 -13.85 -12.35 -8.78
CA PHE A 62 -14.46 -13.64 -8.49
C PHE A 62 -15.85 -13.73 -9.13
N LYS A 63 -16.09 -14.82 -9.86
CA LYS A 63 -17.38 -15.16 -10.46
C LYS A 63 -17.77 -16.57 -10.04
N LEU A 64 -18.98 -16.69 -9.50
CA LEU A 64 -19.52 -17.98 -9.09
C LEU A 64 -20.01 -18.76 -10.31
N HIS A 65 -19.72 -20.07 -10.36
CA HIS A 65 -20.23 -20.96 -11.42
C HIS A 65 -21.56 -21.62 -11.01
N THR A 66 -21.60 -22.25 -9.85
CA THR A 66 -22.77 -23.00 -9.37
C THR A 66 -23.24 -22.45 -8.03
N PRO A 67 -24.50 -21.98 -7.90
CA PRO A 67 -25.01 -21.45 -6.65
C PRO A 67 -25.31 -22.55 -5.64
N ILE A 68 -25.03 -22.28 -4.35
CA ILE A 68 -25.21 -23.23 -3.25
C ILE A 68 -26.10 -22.68 -2.11
N PRO A 69 -27.34 -22.27 -2.41
CA PRO A 69 -28.24 -21.61 -1.45
C PRO A 69 -28.66 -22.51 -0.28
N LYS A 70 -28.54 -23.83 -0.40
CA LYS A 70 -28.84 -24.78 0.67
C LYS A 70 -27.86 -24.68 1.85
N PHE A 71 -26.63 -24.23 1.61
CA PHE A 71 -25.55 -24.25 2.61
C PHE A 71 -25.16 -22.87 3.12
N THR A 72 -25.43 -21.80 2.37
CA THR A 72 -25.02 -20.46 2.73
C THR A 72 -26.01 -19.41 2.27
N GLN A 73 -26.15 -18.36 3.07
CA GLN A 73 -26.89 -17.14 2.73
C GLN A 73 -25.98 -16.03 2.19
N ALA A 74 -24.68 -16.31 2.00
CA ALA A 74 -23.74 -15.32 1.49
C ALA A 74 -24.09 -14.94 0.04
N GLY A 75 -24.36 -13.65 -0.21
CA GLY A 75 -24.82 -13.16 -1.51
C GLY A 75 -23.86 -13.43 -2.67
N PHE A 76 -22.54 -13.46 -2.41
CA PHE A 76 -21.53 -13.78 -3.43
C PHE A 76 -21.44 -15.28 -3.79
N LEU A 77 -22.07 -16.16 -3.01
CA LEU A 77 -22.12 -17.62 -3.22
C LEU A 77 -23.51 -18.13 -3.64
N THR A 78 -24.48 -17.23 -3.83
CA THR A 78 -25.84 -17.56 -4.23
C THR A 78 -26.23 -16.97 -5.58
N ASN A 79 -25.57 -15.91 -6.03
CA ASN A 79 -25.87 -15.25 -7.30
C ASN A 79 -24.74 -15.39 -8.32
N THR A 80 -24.97 -16.20 -9.36
CA THR A 80 -24.03 -16.47 -10.48
C THR A 80 -23.77 -15.24 -11.38
N LYS A 81 -24.66 -14.24 -11.38
CA LYS A 81 -24.49 -13.02 -12.20
C LYS A 81 -23.61 -11.96 -11.53
N ARG A 82 -23.34 -12.11 -10.24
CA ARG A 82 -22.57 -11.14 -9.46
C ARG A 82 -21.08 -11.35 -9.67
N GLU A 83 -20.39 -10.29 -10.05
CA GLU A 83 -18.94 -10.22 -10.07
C GLU A 83 -18.46 -9.55 -8.78
N THR A 84 -17.58 -10.24 -8.05
CA THR A 84 -17.09 -9.78 -6.75
C THR A 84 -15.63 -9.41 -6.87
N GLU A 85 -15.28 -8.16 -6.59
CA GLU A 85 -13.88 -7.76 -6.52
C GLU A 85 -13.18 -8.47 -5.37
N VAL A 86 -12.00 -9.02 -5.66
CA VAL A 86 -11.18 -9.71 -4.68
C VAL A 86 -9.73 -9.23 -4.77
N PHE A 87 -9.07 -9.16 -3.63
CA PHE A 87 -7.63 -8.97 -3.54
C PHE A 87 -7.00 -10.23 -2.99
N VAL A 88 -6.10 -10.83 -3.76
CA VAL A 88 -5.39 -12.05 -3.38
C VAL A 88 -3.96 -11.69 -3.03
N ARG A 89 -3.46 -12.25 -1.93
CA ARG A 89 -2.06 -12.14 -1.53
C ARG A 89 -1.45 -13.53 -1.35
N PHE A 90 -0.40 -13.79 -2.12
CA PHE A 90 0.47 -14.94 -1.97
C PHE A 90 1.66 -14.58 -1.08
N SER A 91 2.14 -15.53 -0.28
CA SER A 91 3.28 -15.28 0.62
C SER A 91 4.05 -16.54 0.96
N THR A 92 5.32 -16.40 1.33
CA THR A 92 6.08 -17.47 2.02
C THR A 92 5.65 -17.56 3.48
N GLY A 93 6.03 -18.58 4.25
CA GLY A 93 5.61 -18.76 5.63
C GLY A 93 6.57 -18.10 6.62
N VAL A 94 7.80 -18.61 6.68
CA VAL A 94 8.82 -18.27 7.69
C VAL A 94 9.75 -17.14 7.23
N GLY A 95 9.86 -16.93 5.91
CA GLY A 95 10.77 -15.95 5.32
C GLY A 95 10.49 -14.50 5.71
N SER A 96 11.56 -13.73 5.97
CA SER A 96 11.50 -12.28 6.15
C SER A 96 11.20 -11.54 4.82
N LYS A 97 10.98 -10.21 4.82
CA LYS A 97 10.63 -9.43 3.60
C LYS A 97 11.65 -9.56 2.45
N GLY A 98 12.92 -9.84 2.75
CA GLY A 98 14.00 -10.02 1.77
C GLY A 98 14.26 -11.48 1.37
N PHE A 99 13.39 -12.40 1.80
CA PHE A 99 13.57 -13.83 1.53
C PHE A 99 13.25 -14.20 0.08
N THR A 100 13.89 -15.26 -0.42
CA THR A 100 13.71 -15.72 -1.80
C THR A 100 12.34 -16.35 -2.03
N ASP A 101 11.74 -16.09 -3.19
CA ASP A 101 10.42 -16.60 -3.57
C ASP A 101 10.43 -18.10 -3.90
N LEU A 102 11.60 -18.69 -4.18
CA LEU A 102 11.77 -20.10 -4.60
C LEU A 102 12.15 -21.07 -3.46
N ALA A 103 12.26 -20.58 -2.22
CA ALA A 103 12.62 -21.43 -1.08
C ALA A 103 11.57 -22.50 -0.78
N ARG A 104 12.00 -23.66 -0.27
CA ARG A 104 11.09 -24.71 0.21
C ARG A 104 10.41 -24.25 1.51
N ASP A 105 9.15 -23.82 1.41
CA ASP A 105 8.37 -23.27 2.52
C ASP A 105 6.87 -23.43 2.22
N VAL A 106 6.02 -23.32 3.24
CA VAL A 106 4.55 -23.23 3.06
C VAL A 106 4.24 -21.93 2.34
N ARG A 107 3.22 -21.94 1.47
CA ARG A 107 2.73 -20.76 0.78
C ARG A 107 1.38 -20.35 1.34
N GLY A 108 1.31 -19.12 1.86
CA GLY A 108 0.06 -18.51 2.29
C GLY A 108 -0.74 -18.05 1.08
N PHE A 109 -2.04 -18.32 1.11
CA PHE A 109 -3.03 -17.97 0.10
C PHE A 109 -4.17 -17.22 0.79
N ALA A 110 -4.07 -15.89 0.83
CA ALA A 110 -5.06 -15.03 1.47
C ALA A 110 -5.91 -14.32 0.43
N ILE A 111 -7.23 -14.48 0.51
CA ILE A 111 -8.21 -13.78 -0.32
C ILE A 111 -8.99 -12.80 0.56
N LYS A 112 -9.09 -11.56 0.11
CA LYS A 112 -10.01 -10.56 0.64
C LYS A 112 -11.07 -10.28 -0.40
N SER A 113 -12.32 -10.61 -0.09
CA SER A 113 -13.48 -10.37 -0.95
C SER A 113 -14.24 -9.15 -0.48
N TYR A 114 -14.50 -8.24 -1.42
CA TYR A 114 -15.30 -7.04 -1.18
C TYR A 114 -16.74 -7.34 -1.59
N ILE A 115 -17.60 -7.62 -0.61
CA ILE A 115 -18.99 -7.98 -0.81
C ILE A 115 -19.90 -6.87 -0.25
N GLY A 116 -21.12 -6.72 -0.76
CA GLY A 116 -22.06 -5.70 -0.26
C GLY A 116 -22.43 -5.90 1.21
N GLU A 117 -22.32 -7.13 1.69
CA GLU A 117 -22.59 -7.54 3.07
C GLU A 117 -21.37 -7.28 4.00
N GLY A 118 -20.22 -6.87 3.47
CA GLY A 118 -19.00 -6.60 4.23
C GLY A 118 -17.71 -7.06 3.54
N ILE A 119 -16.64 -7.22 4.32
CA ILE A 119 -15.36 -7.77 3.82
C ILE A 119 -15.21 -9.19 4.34
N PHE A 120 -15.13 -10.15 3.42
CA PHE A 120 -14.84 -11.54 3.77
C PHE A 120 -13.37 -11.84 3.53
N ASN A 121 -12.67 -12.38 4.54
CA ASN A 121 -11.27 -12.77 4.41
C ASN A 121 -11.14 -14.29 4.53
N LEU A 122 -10.66 -14.94 3.47
CA LEU A 122 -10.27 -16.34 3.49
C LEU A 122 -8.75 -16.43 3.57
N ALA A 123 -8.22 -16.76 4.74
CA ALA A 123 -6.79 -16.94 4.96
C ALA A 123 -6.46 -18.44 4.98
N GLY A 124 -5.85 -18.94 3.90
CA GLY A 124 -5.48 -20.34 3.75
C GLY A 124 -4.00 -20.54 3.47
N ASN A 125 -3.59 -21.81 3.39
CA ASN A 125 -2.26 -22.24 2.97
C ASN A 125 -2.37 -23.21 1.79
N ASN A 126 -1.27 -23.40 1.06
CA ASN A 126 -1.20 -24.30 -0.09
C ASN A 126 -1.17 -25.80 0.27
N LYS A 127 -1.20 -26.14 1.56
CA LYS A 127 -1.28 -27.52 2.03
C LYS A 127 -2.56 -27.71 2.83
N ALA A 128 -3.29 -28.77 2.52
CA ALA A 128 -4.24 -29.34 3.46
C ALA A 128 -3.42 -29.96 4.60
N GLN A 129 -3.86 -29.71 5.83
CA GLN A 129 -3.24 -30.26 7.03
C GLN A 129 -3.71 -31.70 7.24
#